data_AF-A0A1G2EKT2-F1
#
_entry.id   AF-A0A1G2EKT2-F1
#
_cell.length_a   1.000
_cell.length_b   1.000
_cell.length_c   1.000
_cell.angle_alpha   90.00
_cell.angle_beta   90.00
_cell.angle_gamma   90.00
#
_symmetry.space_group_name_H-M   'P 1'
#
loop_
_entity.id
_entity.type
_entity.pdbx_description
1 polymer ?
#
loop_
_entity_poly.entity_id
_entity_poly.type
_entity_poly.pdbx_seq_one_letter_code
_entity_poly.pdbx_strand_id
1 'polypeptide(L)'
;MRIFRRKTKEEKIQKGIEGLKGNKDGLMLLLRMVSQDPHKTTILSMVLKEENVTLDDLEYLLVLTQKQDILRQIREIILKIGIDPSELLILFLNRTGDTSDWAYEEFLSRINNGIIGRDHAIRILLKVVEEDPPRRTNAWNKIKELRPQKNHLRIMADLEGKIEMNGIAAEAQNLMAKTGKRNALKKVKKIADLIKGQD
;
A
#
# COMPACT_ATOMS: atom_id res chain seq x y z
N MET A 1 -11.14 -61.13 -9.36
CA MET A 1 -12.04 -60.08 -9.90
C MET A 1 -11.49 -58.72 -9.49
N ARG A 2 -10.94 -57.91 -10.40
CA ARG A 2 -10.54 -56.52 -10.10
C ARG A 2 -11.73 -55.61 -10.37
N ILE A 3 -12.37 -55.12 -9.31
CA ILE A 3 -13.44 -54.13 -9.42
C ILE A 3 -12.78 -52.79 -9.77
N PHE A 4 -12.81 -52.40 -11.04
CA PHE A 4 -12.45 -51.04 -11.44
C PHE A 4 -13.57 -50.11 -10.97
N ARG A 5 -13.43 -49.51 -9.79
CA ARG A 5 -14.29 -48.38 -9.39
C ARG A 5 -14.07 -47.25 -10.40
N ARG A 6 -15.10 -46.94 -11.18
CA ARG A 6 -15.13 -45.74 -12.02
C ARG A 6 -15.02 -44.53 -11.10
N LYS A 7 -13.98 -43.72 -11.31
CA LYS A 7 -13.81 -42.47 -10.57
C LYS A 7 -14.99 -41.53 -10.82
N THR A 8 -15.49 -40.91 -9.77
CA THR A 8 -16.56 -39.92 -9.85
C THR A 8 -16.06 -38.68 -10.61
N LYS A 9 -16.98 -37.84 -11.11
CA LYS A 9 -16.63 -36.57 -11.76
C LYS A 9 -15.76 -35.71 -10.83
N GLU A 10 -16.13 -35.65 -9.55
CA GLU A 10 -15.43 -34.92 -8.50
C GLU A 10 -13.98 -35.41 -8.30
N GLU A 11 -13.78 -36.72 -8.22
CA GLU A 11 -12.45 -37.32 -8.09
C GLU A 11 -11.56 -37.04 -9.32
N LYS A 12 -12.15 -36.88 -10.51
CA LYS A 12 -11.41 -36.51 -11.72
C LYS A 12 -11.02 -35.04 -11.71
N ILE A 13 -11.91 -34.15 -11.28
CA ILE A 13 -11.64 -32.71 -11.16
C ILE A 13 -10.52 -32.49 -10.13
N GLN A 14 -10.66 -33.06 -8.93
CA GLN A 14 -9.67 -32.95 -7.87
C GLN A 14 -8.29 -33.47 -8.30
N LYS A 15 -8.25 -34.63 -8.98
CA LYS A 15 -6.98 -35.17 -9.52
C LYS A 15 -6.38 -34.26 -10.61
N GLY A 16 -7.23 -33.60 -11.40
CA GLY A 16 -6.78 -32.62 -12.40
C GLY A 16 -6.14 -31.39 -11.76
N ILE A 17 -6.76 -30.84 -10.71
CA ILE A 17 -6.23 -29.72 -9.93
C ILE A 17 -4.90 -30.12 -9.27
N GLU A 18 -4.82 -31.31 -8.66
CA GLU A 18 -3.59 -31.83 -8.06
C GLU A 18 -2.47 -32.02 -9.08
N GLY A 19 -2.82 -32.38 -10.33
CA GLY A 19 -1.87 -32.48 -11.44
C GLY A 19 -1.24 -31.15 -11.84
N LEU A 20 -1.79 -30.01 -11.40
CA LEU A 20 -1.24 -28.67 -11.62
C LEU A 20 -0.40 -28.17 -10.43
N LYS A 21 -0.18 -28.98 -9.39
CA LYS A 21 0.72 -28.63 -8.29
C LYS A 21 2.12 -28.33 -8.81
N GLY A 22 2.73 -27.21 -8.38
CA GLY A 22 4.02 -26.76 -8.93
C GLY A 22 3.90 -25.96 -10.23
N ASN A 23 2.70 -25.77 -10.77
CA ASN A 23 2.43 -25.00 -11.98
C ASN A 23 1.54 -23.79 -11.66
N LYS A 24 2.16 -22.74 -11.10
CA LYS A 24 1.51 -21.47 -10.75
C LYS A 24 0.65 -20.93 -11.90
N ASP A 25 1.20 -20.84 -13.12
CA ASP A 25 0.51 -20.24 -14.26
C ASP A 25 -0.72 -21.06 -14.67
N GLY A 26 -0.62 -22.40 -14.65
CA GLY A 26 -1.75 -23.29 -14.89
C GLY A 26 -2.85 -23.13 -13.84
N LEU A 27 -2.48 -23.02 -12.56
CA LEU A 27 -3.44 -22.77 -11.47
C LEU A 27 -4.09 -21.39 -11.58
N MET A 28 -3.34 -20.35 -11.96
CA MET A 28 -3.84 -18.99 -12.18
C MET A 28 -4.79 -18.91 -13.38
N LEU A 29 -4.46 -19.59 -14.48
CA LEU A 29 -5.34 -19.72 -15.63
C LEU A 29 -6.65 -20.43 -15.23
N LEU A 30 -6.54 -21.51 -14.46
CA LEU A 30 -7.71 -22.24 -13.98
C LEU A 30 -8.61 -21.33 -13.13
N LEU A 31 -8.04 -20.58 -12.17
CA LEU A 31 -8.78 -19.62 -11.34
C LEU A 31 -9.56 -18.57 -12.16
N ARG A 32 -8.96 -18.09 -13.26
CA ARG A 32 -9.61 -17.15 -14.18
C ARG A 32 -10.84 -17.77 -14.84
N MET A 33 -10.78 -19.07 -15.15
CA MET A 33 -11.85 -19.79 -15.83
C MET A 33 -12.97 -20.26 -14.88
N VAL A 34 -12.66 -20.55 -13.62
CA VAL A 34 -13.60 -21.19 -12.67
C VAL A 34 -14.05 -20.28 -11.52
N SER A 35 -14.24 -18.99 -11.80
CA SER A 35 -14.47 -17.94 -10.80
C SER A 35 -15.65 -18.16 -9.83
N GLN A 36 -16.59 -19.06 -10.14
CA GLN A 36 -17.77 -19.43 -9.34
C GLN A 36 -17.78 -20.90 -8.86
N ASP A 37 -16.67 -21.63 -9.03
CA ASP A 37 -16.61 -23.07 -8.75
C ASP A 37 -16.28 -23.37 -7.26
N PRO A 38 -16.87 -24.42 -6.66
CA PRO A 38 -16.57 -24.84 -5.27
C PRO A 38 -15.07 -25.07 -5.01
N HIS A 39 -14.33 -25.55 -6.01
CA HIS A 39 -12.89 -25.82 -5.91
C HIS A 39 -12.03 -24.56 -5.94
N LYS A 40 -12.59 -23.37 -6.21
CA LYS A 40 -11.85 -22.09 -6.24
C LYS A 40 -11.01 -21.87 -4.99
N THR A 41 -11.55 -22.17 -3.81
CA THR A 41 -10.83 -22.01 -2.52
C THR A 41 -9.60 -22.92 -2.45
N THR A 42 -9.71 -24.15 -2.97
CA THR A 42 -8.60 -25.11 -3.03
C THR A 42 -7.52 -24.63 -3.99
N ILE A 43 -7.92 -24.17 -5.19
CA ILE A 43 -6.97 -23.67 -6.19
C ILE A 43 -6.25 -22.41 -5.68
N LEU A 44 -6.98 -21.47 -5.05
CA LEU A 44 -6.38 -20.30 -4.38
C LEU A 44 -5.32 -20.72 -3.36
N SER A 45 -5.66 -21.69 -2.50
CA SER A 45 -4.74 -22.18 -1.46
C SER A 45 -3.52 -22.91 -2.03
N MET A 46 -3.63 -23.49 -3.23
CA MET A 46 -2.49 -24.10 -3.92
C MET A 46 -1.59 -23.03 -4.51
N VAL A 47 -2.14 -22.01 -5.18
CA VAL A 47 -1.36 -20.88 -5.71
C VAL A 47 -0.55 -20.22 -4.60
N LEU A 48 -1.15 -19.93 -3.44
CA LEU A 48 -0.47 -19.28 -2.32
C LEU A 48 0.67 -20.10 -1.69
N LYS A 49 0.82 -21.38 -2.06
CA LYS A 49 1.92 -22.25 -1.61
C LYS A 49 3.06 -22.34 -2.62
N GLU A 50 2.90 -21.77 -3.81
CA GLU A 50 3.94 -21.76 -4.82
C GLU A 50 5.01 -20.71 -4.46
N GLU A 51 6.29 -21.02 -4.71
CA GLU A 51 7.42 -20.17 -4.30
C GLU A 51 7.59 -18.90 -5.14
N ASN A 52 7.00 -18.86 -6.34
CA ASN A 52 7.17 -17.81 -7.34
C ASN A 52 5.92 -16.92 -7.52
N VAL A 53 5.09 -16.81 -6.49
CA VAL A 53 3.92 -15.92 -6.50
C VAL A 53 4.39 -14.47 -6.46
N THR A 54 4.01 -13.70 -7.48
CA THR A 54 4.36 -12.27 -7.61
C THR A 54 3.32 -11.37 -6.96
N LEU A 55 3.64 -10.08 -6.81
CA LEU A 55 2.66 -9.09 -6.35
C LEU A 55 1.45 -9.01 -7.29
N ASP A 56 1.66 -8.99 -8.60
CA ASP A 56 0.57 -8.98 -9.59
C ASP A 56 -0.36 -10.19 -9.42
N ASP A 57 0.20 -11.37 -9.12
CA ASP A 57 -0.59 -12.55 -8.80
C ASP A 57 -1.44 -12.30 -7.54
N LEU A 58 -0.83 -11.83 -6.44
CA LEU A 58 -1.53 -11.57 -5.17
C LEU A 58 -2.62 -10.50 -5.33
N GLU A 59 -2.35 -9.46 -6.10
CA GLU A 59 -3.31 -8.42 -6.46
C GLU A 59 -4.53 -8.98 -7.19
N TYR A 60 -4.30 -9.88 -8.14
CA TYR A 60 -5.38 -10.58 -8.82
C TYR A 60 -6.18 -11.46 -7.84
N LEU A 61 -5.50 -12.18 -6.95
CA LEU A 61 -6.15 -13.04 -5.96
C LEU A 61 -7.01 -12.24 -4.97
N LEU A 62 -6.59 -11.03 -4.59
CA LEU A 62 -7.36 -10.12 -3.72
C LEU A 62 -8.72 -9.73 -4.33
N VAL A 63 -8.83 -9.65 -5.66
CA VAL A 63 -10.11 -9.39 -6.36
C VAL A 63 -11.02 -10.61 -6.31
N LEU A 64 -10.43 -11.81 -6.40
CA LEU A 64 -11.19 -13.03 -6.54
C LEU A 64 -11.84 -13.52 -5.25
N THR A 65 -11.39 -13.07 -4.08
CA THR A 65 -11.84 -13.61 -2.81
C THR A 65 -12.25 -12.51 -1.84
N GLN A 66 -13.37 -12.73 -1.15
CA GLN A 66 -13.77 -11.97 0.04
C GLN A 66 -13.66 -12.82 1.31
N LYS A 67 -13.15 -14.06 1.20
CA LYS A 67 -12.96 -14.94 2.35
C LYS A 67 -11.81 -14.43 3.21
N GLN A 68 -12.13 -14.04 4.45
CA GLN A 68 -11.18 -13.44 5.39
C GLN A 68 -9.92 -14.27 5.63
N ASP A 69 -10.03 -15.61 5.74
CA ASP A 69 -8.86 -16.47 5.93
C ASP A 69 -7.87 -16.46 4.75
N ILE A 70 -8.38 -16.30 3.52
CA ILE A 70 -7.54 -16.22 2.31
C ILE A 70 -6.97 -14.81 2.19
N LEU A 71 -7.77 -13.78 2.48
CA LEU A 71 -7.28 -12.40 2.53
C LEU A 71 -6.12 -12.27 3.51
N ARG A 72 -6.24 -12.85 4.71
CA ARG A 72 -5.15 -12.88 5.70
C ARG A 72 -3.89 -13.56 5.15
N GLN A 73 -4.01 -14.73 4.51
CA GLN A 73 -2.86 -15.42 3.92
C GLN A 73 -2.18 -14.59 2.82
N ILE A 74 -2.96 -13.96 1.94
CA ILE A 74 -2.42 -13.06 0.91
C ILE A 74 -1.65 -11.90 1.55
N ARG A 75 -2.24 -11.26 2.57
CA ARG A 75 -1.59 -10.17 3.31
C ARG A 75 -0.29 -10.62 3.98
N GLU A 76 -0.27 -11.80 4.61
CA GLU A 76 0.95 -12.37 5.21
C GLU A 76 2.06 -12.62 4.18
N ILE A 77 1.72 -13.11 2.98
CA ILE A 77 2.68 -13.33 1.90
C ILE A 77 3.23 -11.99 1.39
N ILE A 78 2.35 -11.01 1.18
CA ILE A 78 2.75 -9.64 0.84
C ILE A 78 3.78 -9.10 1.84
N LEU A 79 3.53 -9.26 3.15
CA LEU A 79 4.45 -8.80 4.18
C LEU A 79 5.80 -9.51 4.12
N LYS A 80 5.81 -10.83 3.83
CA LYS A 80 7.03 -11.64 3.71
C LYS A 80 7.88 -11.28 2.49
N ILE A 81 7.26 -10.95 1.36
CA ILE A 81 7.99 -10.61 0.12
C ILE A 81 8.74 -9.27 0.26
N GLY A 82 8.28 -8.37 1.14
CA GLY A 82 8.91 -7.07 1.32
C GLY A 82 8.56 -6.13 0.17
N ILE A 83 7.28 -5.75 0.09
CA ILE A 83 6.75 -4.83 -0.92
C ILE A 83 7.35 -3.42 -0.81
N ASP A 84 7.60 -2.77 -1.94
CA ASP A 84 8.03 -1.37 -1.95
C ASP A 84 6.91 -0.45 -1.43
N PRO A 85 7.19 0.59 -0.62
CA PRO A 85 6.17 1.53 -0.17
C PRO A 85 5.31 2.13 -1.30
N SER A 86 5.85 2.30 -2.50
CA SER A 86 5.13 2.80 -3.69
C SER A 86 4.15 1.78 -4.26
N GLU A 87 4.36 0.49 -4.02
CA GLU A 87 3.42 -0.56 -4.40
C GLU A 87 2.25 -0.63 -3.40
N LEU A 88 2.47 -0.34 -2.11
CA LEU A 88 1.38 -0.17 -1.15
C LEU A 88 0.43 0.96 -1.56
N LEU A 89 0.96 2.04 -2.15
CA LEU A 89 0.16 3.14 -2.70
C LEU A 89 -0.81 2.67 -3.78
N ILE A 90 -0.37 1.78 -4.69
CA ILE A 90 -1.22 1.18 -5.71
C ILE A 90 -2.38 0.43 -5.04
N LEU A 91 -2.08 -0.34 -3.99
CA LEU A 91 -3.08 -1.12 -3.27
C LEU A 91 -4.14 -0.28 -2.58
N PHE A 92 -3.80 0.82 -1.89
CA PHE A 92 -4.83 1.62 -1.22
C PHE A 92 -5.49 2.68 -2.10
N LEU A 93 -4.90 3.10 -3.23
CA LEU A 93 -5.58 4.00 -4.19
C LEU A 93 -6.48 3.28 -5.19
N ASN A 94 -6.07 2.10 -5.69
CA ASN A 94 -6.79 1.42 -6.77
C ASN A 94 -7.77 0.34 -6.28
N ARG A 95 -7.89 0.16 -4.95
CA ARG A 95 -8.80 -0.81 -4.33
C ARG A 95 -9.76 -0.11 -3.38
N THR A 96 -10.85 -0.82 -3.06
CA THR A 96 -11.87 -0.37 -2.11
C THR A 96 -12.01 -1.36 -0.94
N GLY A 97 -12.57 -0.88 0.18
CA GLY A 97 -12.85 -1.70 1.37
C GLY A 97 -11.61 -2.19 2.12
N ASP A 98 -11.75 -3.30 2.84
CA ASP A 98 -10.78 -3.83 3.81
C ASP A 98 -9.34 -3.93 3.31
N THR A 99 -9.13 -4.25 2.02
CA THR A 99 -7.79 -4.38 1.43
C THR A 99 -7.12 -3.02 1.27
N SER A 100 -7.88 -2.01 0.86
CA SER A 100 -7.41 -0.65 0.73
C SER A 100 -7.07 -0.08 2.12
N ASP A 101 -7.93 -0.31 3.11
CA ASP A 101 -7.68 0.13 4.49
C ASP A 101 -6.44 -0.55 5.09
N TRP A 102 -6.33 -1.87 4.94
CA TRP A 102 -5.17 -2.61 5.43
C TRP A 102 -3.85 -2.13 4.79
N ALA A 103 -3.82 -1.90 3.48
CA ALA A 103 -2.60 -1.46 2.80
C ALA A 103 -2.17 -0.06 3.28
N TYR A 104 -3.13 0.82 3.56
CA TYR A 104 -2.86 2.13 4.14
C TYR A 104 -2.35 2.03 5.59
N GLU A 105 -2.96 1.19 6.42
CA GLU A 105 -2.50 0.93 7.79
C GLU A 105 -1.08 0.34 7.84
N GLU A 106 -0.80 -0.60 6.96
CA GLU A 106 0.54 -1.20 6.83
C GLU A 106 1.57 -0.14 6.40
N PHE A 107 1.22 0.71 5.43
CA PHE A 107 2.07 1.83 5.04
C PHE A 107 2.37 2.76 6.24
N LEU A 108 1.36 3.13 7.03
CA LEU A 108 1.55 3.94 8.24
C LEU A 108 2.40 3.23 9.30
N SER A 109 2.21 1.93 9.50
CA SER A 109 3.02 1.10 10.41
C SER A 109 4.50 1.13 10.01
N ARG A 110 4.81 0.96 8.72
CA ARG A 110 6.18 1.01 8.21
C ARG A 110 6.83 2.39 8.35
N ILE A 111 6.06 3.47 8.29
CA ILE A 111 6.55 4.81 8.65
C ILE A 111 6.95 4.85 10.13
N ASN A 112 6.07 4.40 11.02
CA ASN A 112 6.29 4.45 12.46
C ASN A 112 7.48 3.58 12.91
N ASN A 113 7.69 2.46 12.23
CA ASN A 113 8.81 1.54 12.48
C ASN A 113 10.12 1.99 11.82
N GLY A 114 10.14 3.14 11.15
CA GLY A 114 11.34 3.69 10.51
C GLY A 114 11.82 2.92 9.28
N ILE A 115 11.01 2.00 8.74
CA ILE A 115 11.31 1.24 7.53
C ILE A 115 11.29 2.18 6.32
N ILE A 116 10.34 3.13 6.30
CA ILE A 116 10.20 4.11 5.22
C ILE A 116 10.88 5.41 5.63
N GLY A 117 11.81 5.86 4.79
CA GLY A 117 12.44 7.16 4.95
C GLY A 117 11.42 8.29 4.92
N ARG A 118 11.54 9.23 5.86
CA ARG A 118 10.60 10.35 6.04
C ARG A 118 10.25 11.12 4.76
N ASP A 119 11.24 11.43 3.92
CA ASP A 119 11.02 12.15 2.65
C ASP A 119 10.13 11.34 1.70
N HIS A 120 10.46 10.06 1.55
CA HIS A 120 9.73 9.11 0.73
C HIS A 120 8.29 8.94 1.24
N ALA A 121 8.12 8.77 2.55
CA ALA A 121 6.80 8.69 3.19
C ALA A 121 5.94 9.94 2.90
N ILE A 122 6.51 11.14 3.01
CA ILE A 122 5.80 12.38 2.70
C ILE A 122 5.38 12.40 1.23
N ARG A 123 6.24 12.03 0.28
CA ARG A 123 5.88 12.00 -1.15
C ARG A 123 4.69 11.10 -1.46
N ILE A 124 4.63 9.94 -0.82
CA ILE A 124 3.50 9.02 -0.97
C ILE A 124 2.23 9.62 -0.33
N LEU A 125 2.34 10.15 0.90
CA LEU A 125 1.20 10.79 1.57
C LEU A 125 0.67 12.03 0.81
N LEU A 126 1.53 12.76 0.10
CA LEU A 126 1.10 13.87 -0.76
C LEU A 126 0.18 13.37 -1.88
N LYS A 127 0.50 12.23 -2.50
CA LYS A 127 -0.39 11.59 -3.49
C LYS A 127 -1.70 11.13 -2.86
N VAL A 128 -1.67 10.60 -1.64
CA VAL A 128 -2.91 10.25 -0.90
C VAL A 128 -3.81 11.47 -0.72
N VAL A 129 -3.24 12.62 -0.33
CA VAL A 129 -4.03 13.85 -0.18
C VAL A 129 -4.66 14.25 -1.50
N GLU A 130 -3.92 14.17 -2.60
CA GLU A 130 -4.42 14.52 -3.93
C GLU A 130 -5.52 13.57 -4.42
N GLU A 131 -5.29 12.26 -4.34
CA GLU A 131 -6.05 11.24 -5.06
C GLU A 131 -7.10 10.50 -4.20
N ASP A 132 -7.02 10.55 -2.87
CA ASP A 132 -7.87 9.77 -1.95
C ASP A 132 -8.66 10.67 -0.97
N PRO A 133 -9.86 11.15 -1.37
CA PRO A 133 -10.68 12.00 -0.51
C PRO A 133 -10.99 11.41 0.87
N PRO A 134 -11.35 10.10 1.01
CA PRO A 134 -11.56 9.47 2.31
C PRO A 134 -10.38 9.59 3.28
N ARG A 135 -9.14 9.46 2.80
CA ARG A 135 -7.94 9.45 3.65
C ARG A 135 -7.20 10.78 3.73
N ARG A 136 -7.58 11.76 2.91
CA ARG A 136 -6.94 13.08 2.78
C ARG A 136 -6.58 13.74 4.11
N THR A 137 -7.56 13.86 5.01
CA THR A 137 -7.34 14.52 6.32
C THR A 137 -6.35 13.76 7.19
N ASN A 138 -6.44 12.42 7.21
CA ASN A 138 -5.52 11.57 7.96
C ASN A 138 -4.10 11.66 7.40
N ALA A 139 -3.96 11.57 6.08
CA ALA A 139 -2.67 11.70 5.39
C ALA A 139 -2.02 13.06 5.66
N TRP A 140 -2.79 14.15 5.62
CA TRP A 140 -2.28 15.47 5.95
C TRP A 140 -1.81 15.60 7.41
N ASN A 141 -2.57 15.07 8.36
CA ASN A 141 -2.14 15.04 9.76
C ASN A 141 -0.82 14.27 9.92
N LYS A 142 -0.68 13.13 9.22
CA LYS A 142 0.57 12.36 9.24
C LYS A 142 1.74 13.13 8.62
N ILE A 143 1.53 13.84 7.50
CA ILE A 143 2.56 14.70 6.90
C ILE A 143 3.06 15.73 7.92
N LYS A 144 2.17 16.36 8.68
CA LYS A 144 2.54 17.36 9.70
C LYS A 144 3.41 16.77 10.80
N GLU A 145 3.07 15.57 11.30
CA GLU A 145 3.89 14.83 12.27
C GLU A 145 5.30 14.56 11.75
N LEU A 146 5.42 14.25 10.47
CA LEU A 146 6.69 13.99 9.79
C LEU A 146 7.53 15.26 9.54
N ARG A 147 7.06 16.44 9.97
CA ARG A 147 7.78 17.73 9.86
C ARG A 147 8.22 18.02 8.42
N PRO A 148 7.27 18.39 7.53
CA PRO A 148 7.52 18.53 6.11
C PRO A 148 8.46 19.70 5.82
N GLN A 149 9.20 19.59 4.71
CA GLN A 149 10.07 20.63 4.21
C GLN A 149 9.28 21.66 3.37
N LYS A 150 9.93 22.79 3.07
CA LYS A 150 9.32 23.89 2.30
C LYS A 150 8.81 23.45 0.92
N ASN A 151 9.54 22.58 0.23
CA ASN A 151 9.13 22.00 -1.05
C ASN A 151 7.84 21.16 -0.92
N HIS A 152 7.73 20.31 0.10
CA HIS A 152 6.52 19.51 0.37
C HIS A 152 5.30 20.41 0.62
N LEU A 153 5.50 21.46 1.44
CA LEU A 153 4.45 22.42 1.74
C LEU A 153 4.02 23.25 0.52
N ARG A 154 4.95 23.54 -0.39
CA ARG A 154 4.64 24.21 -1.66
C ARG A 154 3.72 23.35 -2.52
N ILE A 155 4.04 22.06 -2.69
CA ILE A 155 3.18 21.13 -3.43
C ILE A 155 1.74 21.16 -2.89
N MET A 156 1.59 21.14 -1.56
CA MET A 156 0.27 21.20 -0.92
C MET A 156 -0.46 22.53 -1.10
N ALA A 157 0.26 23.66 -1.09
CA ALA A 157 -0.33 24.96 -1.37
C ALA A 157 -0.80 25.06 -2.84
N ASP A 158 -0.06 24.47 -3.77
CA ASP A 158 -0.36 24.49 -5.21
C ASP A 158 -1.54 23.59 -5.60
N LEU A 159 -2.03 22.76 -4.68
CA LEU A 159 -3.27 21.97 -4.83
C LEU A 159 -4.55 22.77 -4.53
N GLU A 160 -4.42 24.02 -4.05
CA GLU A 160 -5.55 24.92 -3.84
C GLU A 160 -6.35 25.10 -5.14
N GLY A 161 -7.65 24.85 -5.09
CA GLY A 161 -8.55 24.93 -6.25
C GLY A 161 -8.60 23.69 -7.14
N LYS A 162 -7.76 22.66 -6.91
CA LYS A 162 -7.80 21.39 -7.65
C LYS A 162 -8.60 20.30 -6.94
N ILE A 163 -8.62 20.33 -5.61
CA ILE A 163 -9.31 19.33 -4.78
C ILE A 163 -10.02 20.03 -3.62
N GLU A 164 -11.06 19.40 -3.06
CA GLU A 164 -11.70 19.88 -1.83
C GLU A 164 -10.73 19.78 -0.65
N MET A 165 -10.18 20.93 -0.27
CA MET A 165 -9.01 20.99 0.61
C MET A 165 -9.31 21.18 2.10
N ASN A 166 -10.54 21.31 2.60
CA ASN A 166 -10.84 21.45 4.05
C ASN A 166 -9.84 22.33 4.86
N GLY A 167 -9.36 23.45 4.29
CA GLY A 167 -8.37 24.33 4.92
C GLY A 167 -6.90 23.84 4.93
N ILE A 168 -6.60 22.67 4.36
CA ILE A 168 -5.27 22.06 4.24
C ILE A 168 -4.30 22.97 3.47
N ALA A 169 -4.72 23.55 2.33
CA ALA A 169 -3.87 24.45 1.54
C ALA A 169 -3.45 25.69 2.36
N ALA A 170 -4.41 26.33 3.02
CA ALA A 170 -4.16 27.47 3.90
C ALA A 170 -3.26 27.07 5.10
N GLU A 171 -3.45 25.89 5.67
CA GLU A 171 -2.57 25.36 6.73
C GLU A 171 -1.14 25.14 6.21
N ALA A 172 -0.98 24.60 5.00
CA ALA A 172 0.31 24.41 4.35
C ALA A 172 1.04 25.74 4.10
N GLN A 173 0.32 26.76 3.61
CA GLN A 173 0.85 28.12 3.43
C GLN A 173 1.32 28.72 4.77
N ASN A 174 0.52 28.56 5.83
CA ASN A 174 0.87 29.01 7.18
C ASN A 174 2.12 28.30 7.74
N LEU A 175 2.23 26.98 7.57
CA LEU A 175 3.40 26.20 7.97
C LEU A 175 4.64 26.60 7.16
N MET A 176 4.48 26.89 5.88
CA MET A 176 5.57 27.34 5.01
C MET A 176 6.12 28.69 5.48
N ALA A 177 5.24 29.64 5.80
CA ALA A 177 5.63 30.95 6.33
C ALA A 177 6.38 30.83 7.66
N LYS A 178 5.91 29.97 8.58
CA LYS A 178 6.58 29.68 9.86
C LYS A 178 7.98 29.07 9.65
N THR A 179 8.11 28.14 8.70
CA THR A 179 9.39 27.51 8.36
C THR A 179 10.39 28.52 7.79
N GLY A 180 9.92 29.43 6.94
CA GLY A 180 10.73 30.54 6.41
C GLY A 180 11.27 31.46 7.51
N LYS A 181 10.40 31.89 8.43
CA LYS A 181 10.77 32.74 9.58
C LYS A 181 11.82 32.07 10.48
N ARG A 182 11.67 30.78 10.79
CA ARG A 182 12.63 30.03 11.61
C ARG A 182 14.02 29.93 10.97
N ASN A 183 14.07 29.72 9.66
CA ASN A 183 15.34 29.66 8.92
C ASN A 183 16.04 31.02 8.86
N ALA A 184 15.28 32.11 8.67
CA ALA A 184 15.82 33.46 8.74
C ALA A 184 16.42 33.76 10.13
N LEU A 185 15.69 33.44 11.20
CA LEU A 185 16.18 33.61 12.59
C LEU A 185 17.46 32.82 12.86
N LYS A 186 17.56 31.57 12.38
CA LYS A 186 18.80 30.78 12.52
C LYS A 186 19.99 31.43 11.80
N LYS A 187 19.77 31.99 10.60
CA LYS A 187 20.82 32.71 9.86
C LYS A 187 21.26 33.97 10.59
N VAL A 188 20.30 34.77 11.06
CA VAL A 188 20.58 35.99 11.85
C VAL A 188 21.35 35.65 13.13
N LYS A 189 20.94 34.61 13.86
CA LYS A 189 21.67 34.17 15.06
C LYS A 189 23.10 33.74 14.76
N LYS A 190 23.32 32.96 13.69
CA LYS A 190 24.67 32.56 13.27
C LYS A 190 25.55 33.77 12.95
N ILE A 191 25.00 34.79 12.28
CA ILE A 191 25.72 36.04 11.99
C ILE A 191 26.04 36.79 13.29
N ALA A 192 25.07 36.91 14.20
CA ALA A 192 25.27 37.57 15.50
C ALA A 192 26.33 36.86 16.36
N ASP A 193 26.35 35.53 16.37
CA ASP A 193 27.34 34.74 17.10
C ASP A 193 28.75 34.91 16.50
N LEU A 194 28.87 35.02 15.16
CA LEU A 194 30.13 35.33 14.48
C LEU A 194 30.65 36.73 14.81
N ILE A 195 29.77 37.73 14.90
CA ILE A 195 30.13 39.11 15.29
C ILE A 195 30.66 39.12 16.74
N LYS A 196 30.01 38.39 17.65
CA LYS A 196 30.41 38.34 19.07
C LYS A 196 31.69 37.54 19.35
N GLY A 197 32.09 36.64 18.45
CA GLY A 197 33.31 35.84 18.58
C GLY A 197 34.55 36.50 17.97
N GLN A 198 34.46 37.75 17.53
CA GLN A 198 35.58 38.55 17.00
C GLN A 198 36.17 39.53 18.03
N ASP A 199 35.60 39.58 19.24
CA ASP A 199 36.17 40.25 20.42
C ASP A 199 36.94 39.23 21.28
#